data_AF-A0A957Z434-F1
#
_entry.id   AF-A0A957Z434-F1
#
_cell.length_a   1.000
_cell.length_b   1.000
_cell.length_c   1.000
_cell.angle_alpha   90.00
_cell.angle_beta   90.00
_cell.angle_gamma   90.00
#
_symmetry.space_group_name_H-M   'P 1'
#
loop_
_entity.id
_entity.type
_entity.pdbx_description
1 polymer ?
#
loop_
_entity_poly.entity_id
_entity_poly.type
_entity_poly.pdbx_seq_one_letter_code
_entity_poly.pdbx_strand_id
1 'polypeptide(L)'
;AALALERCNLQLEHVAALIQELGDKVDDIRIPSFNPRYTEVMGFNVMTGIDLEETALTDNMADRMRNGADRLSEISDDFSNVSVQFRKLGAMLVHTGDNLSSVGEQLQSSGQTLRRVSGRTPDRAATLQLTAQLEAGEQSIPQASALEEEIKRLQAQAGDVRNARTGGKPSAQGTDRRPPAKKPVKRTTKTKRTTAAKPASPKEKKSGR
;
A
#
# COMPACT_ATOMS: atom_id res chain seq x y z
N ALA A 1 1.27 15.71 21.26
CA ALA A 1 2.48 16.49 20.91
C ALA A 1 2.11 17.82 20.26
N ALA A 2 1.50 17.85 19.07
CA ALA A 2 1.18 19.10 18.36
C ALA A 2 0.33 20.10 19.17
N LEU A 3 -0.72 19.63 19.87
CA LEU A 3 -1.55 20.51 20.73
C LEU A 3 -0.81 21.09 21.94
N ALA A 4 0.22 20.40 22.45
CA ALA A 4 1.02 20.90 23.56
C ALA A 4 2.00 21.98 23.07
N LEU A 5 2.59 21.79 21.89
CA LEU A 5 3.44 22.80 21.24
C LEU A 5 2.64 24.06 20.92
N GLU A 6 1.42 23.93 20.40
CA GLU A 6 0.53 25.05 20.08
C GLU A 6 0.14 25.86 21.34
N ARG A 7 -0.07 25.19 22.48
CA ARG A 7 -0.26 25.86 23.77
C ARG A 7 0.99 26.59 24.27
N CYS A 8 2.17 25.96 24.17
CA CYS A 8 3.42 26.63 24.52
C CYS A 8 3.66 27.86 23.64
N ASN A 9 3.31 27.78 22.34
CA ASN A 9 3.44 28.90 21.42
C ASN A 9 2.65 30.13 21.88
N LEU A 10 1.37 29.94 22.19
CA LEU A 10 0.51 31.00 22.70
C LEU A 10 1.02 31.59 24.02
N GLN A 11 1.59 30.75 24.89
CA GLN A 11 2.18 31.22 26.14
C GLN A 11 3.44 32.05 25.91
N LEU A 12 4.31 31.65 24.98
CA LEU A 12 5.52 32.39 24.64
C LEU A 12 5.19 33.74 24.02
N GLU A 13 4.22 33.79 23.11
CA GLU A 13 3.74 35.03 22.49
C GLU A 13 3.16 35.99 23.55
N HIS A 14 2.34 35.47 24.47
CA HIS A 14 1.80 36.27 25.57
C HIS A 14 2.90 36.80 26.51
N VAL A 15 3.89 35.98 26.84
CA VAL A 15 5.03 36.40 27.69
C VAL A 15 5.88 37.44 26.96
N ALA A 16 6.12 37.29 25.66
CA ALA A 16 6.84 38.27 24.86
C ALA A 16 6.13 39.63 24.87
N ALA A 17 4.81 39.64 24.68
CA ALA A 17 4.00 40.85 24.74
C ALA A 17 4.07 41.54 26.12
N LEU A 18 3.99 40.77 27.21
CA LEU A 18 4.12 41.31 28.57
C LEU A 18 5.52 41.90 28.82
N ILE A 19 6.58 41.30 28.28
CA ILE A 19 7.94 41.81 28.43
C ILE A 19 8.13 43.09 27.63
N GLN A 20 7.55 43.21 26.44
CA GLN A 20 7.55 44.47 25.68
C GLN A 20 6.82 45.56 26.44
N GLU A 21 5.61 45.29 26.93
CA GLU A 21 4.82 46.27 27.70
C GLU A 21 5.56 46.70 28.97
N LEU A 22 6.21 45.77 29.66
CA LEU A 22 7.01 46.09 30.83
C LEU A 22 8.27 46.87 30.47
N GLY A 23 8.91 46.56 29.34
CA GLY A 23 10.04 47.32 28.80
C GLY A 23 9.66 48.77 28.53
N ASP A 24 8.52 49.01 27.87
CA ASP A 24 8.01 50.36 27.59
C ASP A 24 7.69 51.13 28.88
N LYS A 25 7.05 50.47 29.86
CA LYS A 25 6.77 51.08 31.17
C LYS A 25 8.04 51.40 31.97
N VAL A 26 9.11 50.63 31.79
CA VAL A 26 10.41 50.85 32.44
C VAL A 26 11.17 51.98 31.74
N ASP A 27 11.01 52.13 30.42
CA ASP A 27 11.49 53.25 29.60
C ASP A 27 10.90 54.59 30.10
N ASP A 28 9.62 54.58 30.49
CA ASP A 28 8.93 55.75 31.04
C ASP A 28 9.41 56.19 32.44
N ILE A 29 10.17 55.35 33.16
CA ILE A 29 10.67 55.68 34.50
C ILE A 29 11.88 56.60 34.37
N ARG A 30 11.63 57.90 34.52
CA ARG A 30 12.68 58.92 34.55
C ARG A 30 13.17 59.11 35.98
N ILE A 31 14.45 58.80 36.22
CA ILE A 31 15.10 59.06 37.51
C ILE A 31 15.85 60.39 37.40
N PRO A 32 15.48 61.41 38.20
CA PRO A 32 16.23 62.65 38.24
C PRO A 32 17.62 62.38 38.84
N SER A 33 18.65 62.79 38.12
CA SER A 33 20.02 62.84 38.59
C SER A 33 20.30 64.21 39.18
N PHE A 34 20.91 64.22 40.36
CA PHE A 34 21.31 65.43 41.05
C PHE A 34 22.81 65.61 40.92
N ASN A 35 23.23 66.61 40.14
CA ASN A 35 24.62 67.00 40.03
C ASN A 35 24.83 68.31 40.81
N PRO A 36 25.29 68.25 42.07
CA PRO A 36 25.57 69.46 42.84
C PRO A 36 26.74 70.21 42.22
N ARG A 37 26.53 71.50 41.95
CA ARG A 37 27.55 72.40 41.44
C ARG A 37 28.23 73.09 42.60
N TYR A 38 29.54 72.93 42.68
CA TYR A 38 30.37 73.57 43.70
C TYR A 38 31.13 74.74 43.09
N THR A 39 31.32 75.79 43.86
CA THR A 39 32.20 76.91 43.53
C THR A 39 33.07 77.21 44.74
N GLU A 40 34.35 77.42 44.49
CA GLU A 40 35.31 77.69 45.53
C GLU A 40 35.23 79.16 45.95
N VAL A 41 34.99 79.43 47.22
CA VAL A 41 35.00 80.76 47.81
C VAL A 41 35.95 80.73 49.00
N MET A 42 37.06 81.46 48.91
CA MET A 42 38.08 81.54 49.97
C MET A 42 38.68 80.19 50.40
N GLY A 43 38.91 79.25 49.47
CA GLY A 43 39.48 77.93 49.78
C GLY A 43 38.46 76.89 50.25
N PHE A 44 37.17 77.22 50.27
CA PHE A 44 36.08 76.30 50.62
C PHE A 44 35.16 76.06 49.43
N ASN A 45 34.84 74.79 49.18
CA ASN A 45 33.84 74.42 48.17
C ASN A 45 32.43 74.65 48.72
N VAL A 46 31.79 75.72 48.26
CA VAL A 46 30.40 76.03 48.60
C VAL A 46 29.51 75.52 47.47
N MET A 47 28.41 74.84 47.81
CA MET A 47 27.43 74.39 46.83
C MET A 47 26.65 75.61 46.31
N THR A 48 26.83 75.94 45.04
CA THR A 48 26.25 77.13 44.41
C THR A 48 24.99 76.83 43.60
N GLY A 49 24.75 75.58 43.27
CA GLY A 49 23.55 75.14 42.57
C GLY A 49 23.38 73.64 42.58
N ILE A 50 22.21 73.20 42.14
CA ILE A 50 21.92 71.80 41.84
C ILE A 50 21.40 71.78 40.41
N ASP A 51 22.14 71.14 39.52
CA ASP A 51 21.65 70.87 38.18
C ASP A 51 20.85 69.56 38.24
N LEU A 52 19.57 69.64 37.85
CA LEU A 52 18.72 68.46 37.66
C LEU A 52 18.89 68.02 36.22
N GLU A 53 19.58 66.90 36.02
CA GLU A 53 19.60 66.20 34.74
C GLU A 53 18.64 65.02 34.80
N GLU A 54 17.99 64.74 33.68
CA GLU A 54 17.14 63.58 33.55
C GLU A 54 17.96 62.49 32.87
N THR A 55 18.50 61.57 33.66
CA THR A 55 19.30 60.46 33.14
C THR A 55 18.39 59.24 33.08
N ALA A 56 18.09 58.77 31.87
CA ALA A 56 17.37 57.53 31.67
C ALA A 56 18.30 56.35 32.00
N LEU A 57 18.42 56.03 33.29
CA LEU A 57 19.17 54.87 33.77
C LEU A 57 18.60 53.55 33.19
N THR A 58 17.35 53.58 32.76
CA THR A 58 16.54 52.44 32.35
C THR A 58 16.56 52.17 30.84
N ASP A 59 17.07 53.05 29.99
CA ASP A 59 17.13 52.83 28.52
C ASP A 59 17.79 51.48 28.18
N ASN A 60 18.94 51.20 28.81
CA ASN A 60 19.64 49.93 28.63
C ASN A 60 18.85 48.71 29.14
N MET A 61 17.97 48.88 30.12
CA MET A 61 17.11 47.80 30.60
C MET A 61 15.91 47.62 29.67
N ALA A 62 15.26 48.69 29.23
CA ALA A 62 14.17 48.66 28.27
C ALA A 62 14.60 48.00 26.95
N ASP A 63 15.76 48.39 26.42
CA ASP A 63 16.36 47.78 25.23
C ASP A 63 16.63 46.29 25.43
N ARG A 64 17.17 45.89 26.59
CA ARG A 64 17.39 44.46 26.91
C ARG A 64 16.07 43.69 27.00
N MET A 65 15.01 44.30 27.52
CA MET A 65 13.69 43.69 27.60
C MET A 65 13.07 43.53 26.21
N ARG A 66 13.11 44.56 25.35
CA ARG A 66 12.66 44.48 23.95
C ARG A 66 13.41 43.37 23.20
N ASN A 67 14.74 43.36 23.27
CA ASN A 67 15.56 42.30 22.68
C ASN A 67 15.20 40.90 23.21
N GLY A 68 14.87 40.80 24.51
CA GLY A 68 14.42 39.55 25.13
C GLY A 68 13.08 39.08 24.57
N ALA A 69 12.13 39.99 24.39
CA ALA A 69 10.84 39.69 23.80
C ALA A 69 10.94 39.29 22.33
N ASP A 70 11.79 39.95 21.54
CA ASP A 70 12.02 39.62 20.13
C ASP A 70 12.57 38.19 19.99
N ARG A 71 13.52 37.80 20.87
CA ARG A 71 14.03 36.43 20.93
C ARG A 71 12.95 35.41 21.29
N LEU A 72 12.05 35.76 22.23
CA LEU A 72 10.93 34.88 22.57
C LEU A 72 9.95 34.72 21.40
N SER A 73 9.76 35.78 20.61
CA SER A 73 8.97 35.72 19.38
C SER A 73 9.62 34.79 18.35
N GLU A 74 10.93 34.89 18.13
CA GLU A 74 11.66 34.00 17.23
C GLU A 74 11.56 32.53 17.66
N ILE A 75 11.68 32.25 18.96
CA ILE A 75 11.48 30.90 19.51
C ILE A 75 10.05 30.41 19.28
N SER A 76 9.05 31.28 19.40
CA SER A 76 7.65 30.97 19.08
C SER A 76 7.51 30.54 17.60
N ASP A 77 8.09 31.30 16.67
CA ASP A 77 8.06 30.95 15.25
C ASP A 77 8.70 29.59 14.96
N ASP A 78 9.82 29.28 15.61
CA ASP A 78 10.47 27.96 15.54
C ASP A 78 9.56 26.83 16.05
N PHE A 79 8.89 27.04 17.18
CA PHE A 79 7.93 26.08 17.74
C PHE A 79 6.75 25.83 16.80
N SER A 80 6.25 26.88 16.15
CA SER A 80 5.20 26.78 15.13
C SER A 80 5.66 25.93 13.94
N ASN A 81 6.87 26.17 13.43
CA ASN A 81 7.43 25.42 12.31
C ASN A 81 7.61 23.93 12.67
N VAL A 82 8.16 23.63 13.85
CA VAL A 82 8.30 22.27 14.37
C VAL A 82 6.93 21.58 14.49
N SER A 83 5.91 22.30 14.93
CA SER A 83 4.53 21.77 15.03
C SER A 83 3.97 21.37 13.66
N VAL A 84 4.22 22.17 12.63
CA VAL A 84 3.85 21.86 11.24
C VAL A 84 4.57 20.61 10.75
N GLN A 85 5.86 20.47 11.05
CA GLN A 85 6.64 19.28 10.69
C GLN A 85 6.11 18.02 11.37
N PHE A 86 5.75 18.09 12.66
CA PHE A 86 5.12 16.97 13.36
C PHE A 86 3.77 16.57 12.76
N ARG A 87 2.93 17.54 12.35
CA ARG A 87 1.67 17.26 11.65
C ARG A 87 1.92 16.52 10.33
N LYS A 88 2.91 16.97 9.54
CA LYS A 88 3.32 16.29 8.29
C LYS A 88 3.82 14.86 8.55
N LEU A 89 4.67 14.67 9.56
CA LEU A 89 5.17 13.35 9.95
C LEU A 89 4.02 12.42 10.35
N GLY A 90 3.07 12.90 11.15
CA GLY A 90 1.87 12.16 11.51
C GLY A 90 1.07 11.72 10.29
N ALA A 91 0.85 12.62 9.32
CA ALA A 91 0.15 12.28 8.07
C ALA A 91 0.90 11.21 7.24
N MET A 92 2.23 11.30 7.14
CA MET A 92 3.04 10.29 6.46
C MET A 92 2.97 8.92 7.15
N LEU A 93 2.94 8.89 8.48
CA LEU A 93 2.78 7.65 9.25
C LEU A 93 1.41 7.00 9.00
N VAL A 94 0.33 7.79 8.98
CA VAL A 94 -1.02 7.29 8.64
C VAL A 94 -1.02 6.69 7.24
N HIS A 95 -0.53 7.42 6.24
CA HIS A 95 -0.45 6.92 4.87
C HIS A 95 0.40 5.64 4.77
N THR A 96 1.49 5.56 5.53
CA THR A 96 2.32 4.34 5.58
C THR A 96 1.55 3.17 6.18
N GLY A 97 0.79 3.41 7.25
CA GLY A 97 -0.11 2.42 7.84
C GLY A 97 -1.16 1.91 6.85
N ASP A 98 -1.81 2.81 6.12
CA ASP A 98 -2.81 2.46 5.09
C ASP A 98 -2.19 1.59 3.98
N ASN A 99 -0.99 1.96 3.52
CA ASN A 99 -0.26 1.17 2.53
C ASN A 99 0.07 -0.24 3.05
N LEU A 100 0.53 -0.35 4.30
CA LEU A 100 0.82 -1.65 4.92
C LEU A 100 -0.44 -2.49 5.08
N SER A 101 -1.57 -1.88 5.44
CA SER A 101 -2.87 -2.56 5.51
C SER A 101 -3.28 -3.11 4.13
N SER A 102 -3.16 -2.29 3.08
CA SER A 102 -3.43 -2.70 1.70
C SER A 102 -2.55 -3.88 1.27
N VAL A 103 -1.25 -3.85 1.59
CA VAL A 103 -0.33 -4.97 1.32
C VAL A 103 -0.75 -6.22 2.09
N GLY A 104 -1.16 -6.08 3.35
CA GLY A 104 -1.68 -7.18 4.17
C GLY A 104 -2.92 -7.84 3.55
N GLU A 105 -3.87 -7.05 3.05
CA GLU A 105 -5.06 -7.54 2.35
C GLU A 105 -4.70 -8.29 1.06
N GLN A 106 -3.76 -7.76 0.28
CA GLN A 106 -3.26 -8.42 -0.93
C GLN A 106 -2.58 -9.76 -0.63
N LEU A 107 -1.77 -9.81 0.44
CA LEU A 107 -1.15 -11.04 0.92
C LEU A 107 -2.20 -12.06 1.37
N GLN A 108 -3.22 -11.62 2.11
CA GLN A 108 -4.32 -12.49 2.53
C GLN A 108 -5.08 -13.07 1.32
N SER A 109 -5.41 -12.23 0.34
CA SER A 109 -6.07 -12.66 -0.91
C SER A 109 -5.21 -13.66 -1.70
N SER A 110 -3.90 -13.40 -1.77
CA SER A 110 -2.94 -14.31 -2.41
C SER A 110 -2.87 -15.65 -1.68
N GLY A 111 -2.84 -15.65 -0.34
CA GLY A 111 -2.87 -16.85 0.48
C GLY A 111 -4.16 -17.66 0.32
N GLN A 112 -5.32 -17.00 0.25
CA GLN A 112 -6.60 -17.65 -0.05
C GLN A 112 -6.61 -18.28 -1.44
N THR A 113 -6.07 -17.57 -2.43
CA THR A 113 -5.94 -18.09 -3.80
C THR A 113 -5.05 -19.32 -3.83
N LEU A 114 -3.90 -19.28 -3.16
CA LEU A 114 -2.98 -20.41 -3.06
C LEU A 114 -3.62 -21.61 -2.35
N ARG A 115 -4.40 -21.37 -1.28
CA ARG A 115 -5.17 -22.42 -0.59
C ARG A 115 -6.23 -23.05 -1.50
N ARG A 116 -6.94 -22.25 -2.32
CA ARG A 116 -7.90 -22.76 -3.31
C ARG A 116 -7.23 -23.60 -4.40
N VAL A 117 -6.06 -23.18 -4.88
CA VAL A 117 -5.29 -23.94 -5.88
C VAL A 117 -4.78 -25.25 -5.26
N SER A 118 -4.17 -25.19 -4.07
CA SER A 118 -3.70 -26.38 -3.34
C SER A 118 -4.85 -27.34 -2.99
N GLY A 119 -6.01 -26.82 -2.62
CA GLY A 119 -7.22 -27.62 -2.35
C GLY A 119 -7.84 -28.28 -3.59
N ARG A 120 -7.51 -27.85 -4.81
CA ARG A 120 -7.94 -28.53 -6.06
C ARG A 120 -7.00 -29.65 -6.50
N THR A 121 -5.77 -29.67 -5.99
CA THR A 121 -4.80 -30.74 -6.25
C THR A 121 -5.19 -32.13 -5.73
N PRO A 122 -5.81 -32.31 -4.54
CA PRO A 122 -6.24 -33.63 -4.08
C PRO A 122 -7.31 -34.26 -4.99
N ASP A 123 -8.23 -33.47 -5.54
CA ASP A 123 -9.21 -33.96 -6.54
C ASP A 123 -8.53 -34.44 -7.81
N ARG A 124 -7.43 -33.81 -8.21
CA ARG A 124 -6.64 -34.26 -9.36
C ARG A 124 -5.90 -35.56 -9.08
N ALA A 125 -5.38 -35.74 -7.87
CA ALA A 125 -4.77 -37.00 -7.46
C ALA A 125 -5.80 -38.13 -7.35
N ALA A 126 -6.98 -37.84 -6.78
CA ALA A 126 -8.09 -38.78 -6.69
C ALA A 126 -8.65 -39.16 -8.07
N THR A 127 -8.80 -38.19 -8.99
CA THR A 127 -9.22 -38.49 -10.37
C THR A 127 -8.17 -39.26 -11.14
N LEU A 128 -6.87 -38.98 -10.95
CA LEU A 128 -5.79 -39.79 -11.54
C LEU A 128 -5.76 -41.22 -10.98
N GLN A 129 -6.05 -41.40 -9.69
CA GLN A 129 -6.20 -42.74 -9.11
C GLN A 129 -7.43 -43.47 -9.65
N LEU A 130 -8.55 -42.77 -9.83
CA LEU A 130 -9.77 -43.35 -10.43
C LEU A 130 -9.55 -43.75 -11.89
N THR A 131 -8.85 -42.92 -12.68
CA THR A 131 -8.49 -43.27 -14.07
C THR A 131 -7.46 -44.39 -14.13
N ALA A 132 -6.49 -44.43 -13.22
CA ALA A 132 -5.54 -45.53 -13.13
C ALA A 132 -6.22 -46.85 -12.71
N GLN A 133 -7.23 -46.80 -11.84
CA GLN A 133 -8.05 -47.96 -11.49
C GLN A 133 -8.95 -48.42 -12.65
N LEU A 134 -9.46 -47.49 -13.46
CA LEU A 134 -10.21 -47.80 -14.68
C LEU A 134 -9.32 -48.43 -15.77
N GLU A 135 -8.11 -47.92 -15.99
CA GLU A 135 -7.14 -48.51 -16.93
C GLU A 135 -6.62 -49.88 -16.44
N ALA A 136 -6.49 -50.09 -15.12
CA ALA A 136 -6.17 -51.39 -14.54
C ALA A 136 -7.34 -52.38 -14.64
N GLY A 137 -8.59 -51.90 -14.63
CA GLY A 137 -9.80 -52.70 -14.81
C GLY A 137 -10.06 -53.14 -16.26
N GLU A 138 -9.47 -52.46 -17.25
CA GLU A 138 -9.65 -52.80 -18.67
C GLU A 138 -8.76 -53.99 -19.11
N GLN A 139 -7.80 -54.42 -18.28
CA GLN A 139 -6.97 -55.61 -18.52
C GLN A 139 -7.58 -56.91 -17.96
N SER A 140 -8.70 -56.84 -17.22
CA SER A 140 -9.41 -58.01 -16.70
C SER A 140 -10.68 -58.32 -17.49
N ILE A 141 -10.55 -58.49 -18.81
CA ILE A 141 -11.50 -59.29 -19.59
C ILE A 141 -10.90 -60.69 -19.83
N PRO A 142 -10.87 -61.60 -18.83
CA PRO A 142 -10.57 -63.01 -19.08
C PRO A 142 -11.74 -63.76 -19.73
N GLN A 143 -12.81 -63.07 -20.14
CA GLN A 143 -14.01 -63.70 -20.72
C GLN A 143 -13.99 -63.75 -22.25
N ALA A 144 -13.13 -62.99 -22.93
CA ALA A 144 -13.09 -63.01 -24.41
C ALA A 144 -12.53 -64.33 -24.97
N SER A 145 -11.49 -64.89 -24.34
CA SER A 145 -10.92 -66.18 -24.77
C SER A 145 -11.79 -67.38 -24.37
N ALA A 146 -12.47 -67.32 -23.22
CA ALA A 146 -13.41 -68.36 -22.80
C ALA A 146 -14.66 -68.40 -23.70
N LEU A 147 -15.18 -67.24 -24.10
CA LEU A 147 -16.30 -67.15 -25.06
C LEU A 147 -15.90 -67.56 -26.48
N GLU A 148 -14.64 -67.34 -26.91
CA GLU A 148 -14.16 -67.82 -28.22
C GLU A 148 -14.07 -69.35 -28.30
N GLU A 149 -13.66 -70.04 -27.22
CA GLU A 149 -13.67 -71.51 -27.20
C GLU A 149 -15.09 -72.08 -27.22
N GLU A 150 -16.04 -71.41 -26.55
CA GLU A 150 -17.44 -71.82 -26.53
C GLU A 150 -18.13 -71.59 -27.88
N ILE A 151 -17.82 -70.49 -28.58
CA ILE A 151 -18.30 -70.23 -29.95
C ILE A 151 -17.73 -71.28 -30.92
N LYS A 152 -16.46 -71.68 -30.80
CA LYS A 152 -15.88 -72.75 -31.62
C LYS A 152 -16.55 -74.10 -31.37
N ARG A 153 -16.88 -74.44 -30.12
CA ARG A 153 -17.62 -75.67 -29.79
C ARG A 153 -19.05 -75.65 -30.35
N LEU A 154 -19.75 -74.52 -30.24
CA LEU A 154 -21.09 -74.35 -30.80
C LEU A 154 -21.10 -74.39 -32.34
N GLN A 155 -20.06 -73.86 -33.01
CA GLN A 155 -19.92 -73.97 -34.47
C GLN A 155 -19.62 -75.40 -34.95
N ALA A 156 -18.85 -76.18 -34.20
CA ALA A 156 -18.62 -77.60 -34.49
C ALA A 156 -19.91 -78.41 -34.36
N GLN A 157 -20.67 -78.18 -33.27
CA GLN A 157 -21.96 -78.84 -33.04
C GLN A 157 -23.02 -78.43 -34.08
N ALA A 158 -23.01 -77.17 -34.54
CA ALA A 158 -23.86 -76.70 -35.63
C ALA A 158 -23.45 -77.29 -37.00
N GLY A 159 -22.17 -77.62 -37.21
CA GLY A 159 -21.68 -78.31 -38.40
C GLY A 159 -22.20 -79.74 -38.51
N ASP A 160 -22.21 -80.49 -37.40
CA ASP A 160 -22.71 -81.87 -37.36
C ASP A 160 -24.23 -81.94 -37.55
N VAL A 161 -24.98 -80.98 -37.00
CA VAL A 161 -26.44 -80.89 -37.21
C VAL A 161 -26.79 -80.49 -38.66
N ARG A 162 -25.90 -79.77 -39.36
CA ARG A 162 -26.08 -79.40 -40.78
C ARG A 162 -25.82 -80.60 -41.70
N ASN A 163 -24.83 -81.43 -41.41
CA ASN A 163 -24.53 -82.64 -42.18
C ASN A 163 -25.60 -83.75 -42.03
N ALA A 164 -26.35 -83.76 -40.93
CA ALA A 164 -27.51 -84.66 -40.78
C ALA A 164 -28.75 -84.20 -41.59
N ARG A 165 -28.76 -82.97 -42.15
CA ARG A 165 -29.98 -82.37 -42.74
C ARG A 165 -29.89 -81.99 -44.22
N THR A 166 -28.73 -82.14 -44.87
CA THR A 166 -28.60 -81.80 -46.30
C THR A 166 -27.81 -82.86 -47.09
N GLY A 167 -28.51 -83.91 -47.51
CA GLY A 167 -28.22 -84.51 -48.81
C GLY A 167 -28.76 -83.59 -49.90
N GLY A 168 -27.87 -83.07 -50.76
CA GLY A 168 -28.25 -82.52 -52.07
C GLY A 168 -27.84 -81.07 -52.41
N LYS A 169 -26.60 -80.91 -52.87
CA LYS A 169 -26.07 -80.10 -54.02
C LYS A 169 -26.47 -78.61 -54.28
N PRO A 170 -25.65 -77.85 -55.07
CA PRO A 170 -25.23 -76.48 -54.74
C PRO A 170 -25.56 -75.42 -55.82
N SER A 171 -25.32 -74.14 -55.53
CA SER A 171 -24.92 -73.16 -56.58
C SER A 171 -24.41 -71.82 -56.02
N ALA A 172 -23.25 -71.39 -56.56
CA ALA A 172 -22.87 -70.01 -56.98
C ALA A 172 -22.88 -68.86 -55.94
N GLN A 173 -22.08 -67.79 -56.00
CA GLN A 173 -20.88 -67.33 -56.72
C GLN A 173 -20.68 -65.85 -56.28
N GLY A 174 -19.44 -65.35 -56.21
CA GLY A 174 -19.11 -63.91 -56.17
C GLY A 174 -18.65 -63.40 -54.79
N THR A 175 -17.34 -63.23 -54.55
CA THR A 175 -16.53 -61.99 -54.74
C THR A 175 -17.14 -60.79 -54.02
N ASP A 176 -16.48 -60.14 -53.05
CA ASP A 176 -15.31 -59.32 -53.34
C ASP A 176 -14.47 -58.92 -52.09
N ARG A 177 -13.27 -58.43 -52.38
CA ARG A 177 -12.09 -58.29 -51.52
C ARG A 177 -12.13 -57.10 -50.54
N ARG A 178 -11.58 -57.37 -49.34
CA ARG A 178 -10.85 -56.47 -48.39
C ARG A 178 -9.81 -55.56 -49.10
N PRO A 179 -9.04 -54.65 -48.43
CA PRO A 179 -9.27 -53.62 -47.39
C PRO A 179 -8.44 -52.31 -47.71
N PRO A 180 -7.73 -51.59 -46.80
CA PRO A 180 -8.10 -50.73 -45.66
C PRO A 180 -7.49 -49.28 -45.71
N ALA A 181 -7.73 -48.52 -44.63
CA ALA A 181 -6.83 -47.52 -44.00
C ALA A 181 -6.88 -46.05 -44.46
N LYS A 182 -7.02 -45.14 -43.47
CA LYS A 182 -6.01 -44.14 -43.01
C LYS A 182 -6.67 -42.98 -42.23
N LYS A 183 -6.14 -42.67 -41.03
CA LYS A 183 -6.19 -41.34 -40.35
C LYS A 183 -5.30 -40.34 -41.15
N PRO A 184 -5.00 -39.09 -40.72
CA PRO A 184 -5.66 -38.03 -39.90
C PRO A 184 -5.66 -36.64 -40.64
N VAL A 185 -5.90 -35.51 -39.92
CA VAL A 185 -5.24 -34.17 -40.02
C VAL A 185 -6.12 -32.94 -40.39
N LYS A 186 -6.13 -31.97 -39.43
CA LYS A 186 -6.12 -30.47 -39.45
C LYS A 186 -7.05 -29.73 -40.46
N ARG A 187 -7.63 -28.55 -40.19
CA ARG A 187 -6.95 -27.26 -39.89
C ARG A 187 -7.98 -26.10 -39.95
N THR A 188 -7.83 -25.09 -39.07
CA THR A 188 -8.11 -23.62 -39.23
C THR A 188 -9.54 -23.12 -39.55
N THR A 189 -10.08 -22.10 -38.88
CA THR A 189 -9.73 -20.65 -39.00
C THR A 189 -10.48 -19.87 -37.88
N LYS A 190 -9.83 -19.07 -37.03
CA LYS A 190 -9.66 -17.60 -37.07
C LYS A 190 -10.94 -16.77 -37.37
N THR A 191 -11.47 -16.06 -36.36
CA THR A 191 -12.21 -14.80 -36.56
C THR A 191 -12.00 -13.81 -35.39
N LYS A 192 -11.48 -12.62 -35.76
CA LYS A 192 -11.56 -11.23 -35.20
C LYS A 192 -11.75 -11.02 -33.69
N ARG A 193 -10.94 -10.23 -32.96
CA ARG A 193 -10.43 -8.84 -33.11
C ARG A 193 -11.51 -7.75 -33.06
N THR A 194 -11.63 -7.09 -31.90
CA THR A 194 -12.00 -5.67 -31.65
C THR A 194 -11.63 -5.37 -30.18
N THR A 195 -10.54 -4.70 -29.82
CA THR A 195 -10.20 -3.24 -29.82
C THR A 195 -11.11 -2.34 -29.00
N ALA A 196 -10.43 -1.42 -28.27
CA ALA A 196 -10.88 -0.19 -27.59
C ALA A 196 -11.18 -0.35 -26.08
N ALA A 197 -10.83 0.58 -25.18
CA ALA A 197 -9.95 1.74 -25.24
C ALA A 197 -9.74 2.27 -23.80
N LYS A 198 -8.61 2.96 -23.64
CA LYS A 198 -8.08 3.77 -22.52
C LYS A 198 -9.05 4.82 -21.96
N PRO A 199 -8.86 5.24 -20.69
CA PRO A 199 -8.81 6.68 -20.36
C PRO A 199 -7.59 6.98 -19.46
N ALA A 200 -6.66 7.89 -19.80
CA ALA A 200 -6.74 9.35 -19.89
C ALA A 200 -6.69 10.04 -18.52
N SER A 201 -5.47 10.46 -18.15
CA SER A 201 -5.10 11.29 -17.00
C SER A 201 -5.51 12.76 -17.19
N PRO A 202 -5.79 13.54 -16.13
CA PRO A 202 -5.90 14.99 -16.22
C PRO A 202 -4.62 15.73 -15.82
N LYS A 203 -4.39 16.84 -16.50
CA LYS A 203 -3.23 17.73 -16.47
C LYS A 203 -3.22 18.69 -15.28
N GLU A 204 -2.01 18.83 -14.75
CA GLU A 204 -1.35 20.03 -14.22
C GLU A 204 -1.93 21.39 -14.70
N LYS A 205 -2.24 22.28 -13.76
CA LYS A 205 -2.39 23.73 -14.00
C LYS A 205 -1.45 24.50 -13.07
N LYS A 206 -0.41 25.09 -13.69
CA LYS A 206 0.32 26.24 -13.17
C LYS A 206 -0.61 27.46 -13.09
N SER A 207 -0.53 28.21 -12.00
CA SER A 207 -0.97 29.60 -11.93
C SER A 207 0.06 30.34 -11.10
N GLY A 208 0.81 31.24 -11.76
CA GLY A 208 1.67 32.21 -11.10
C GLY A 208 0.94 33.55 -10.94
N ARG A 209 1.24 34.23 -9.85
CA ARG A 209 1.46 35.68 -9.79
C ARG A 209 2.27 35.98 -8.55
#